data_AF-A0A2N0KP24-F1
#
_entry.id   AF-A0A2N0KP24-F1
#
_cell.length_a   1.000
_cell.length_b   1.000
_cell.length_c   1.000
_cell.angle_alpha   90.00
_cell.angle_beta   90.00
_cell.angle_gamma   90.00
#
_symmetry.space_group_name_H-M   'P 1'
#
loop_
_entity.id
_entity.type
_entity.pdbx_description
1 polymer ?
#
loop_
_entity_poly.entity_id
_entity_poly.type
_entity_poly.pdbx_seq_one_letter_code
_entity_poly.pdbx_strand_id
1 'polypeptide(L)'
;MEAELDIFQTVVAKAAGISPGGPLAAVFAGRRDIMELTERSHNASLKPNNPGGLSHSERAALACRIAKLNNEPELARHYEGLMDGENHGLADTGFDGGSDARLKAMLRHTDLVTLDPKSAVASDVSALRAVGMNDPDIVRLSQLIAFVSYQIRVVAGLRLMEEVA
;
A
#
# COMPACT_ATOMS: atom_id res chain seq x y z
N MET A 1 -18.02 10.16 20.48
CA MET A 1 -17.90 8.70 20.54
C MET A 1 -17.69 8.25 19.11
N GLU A 2 -16.45 7.93 18.72
CA GLU A 2 -16.21 7.32 17.41
C GLU A 2 -17.00 6.00 17.38
N ALA A 3 -17.71 5.74 16.28
CA ALA A 3 -18.36 4.46 16.08
C ALA A 3 -17.30 3.36 16.10
N GLU A 4 -17.60 2.25 16.78
CA GLU A 4 -16.70 1.09 16.80
C GLU A 4 -16.50 0.59 15.37
N LEU A 5 -15.24 0.44 14.95
CA LEU A 5 -14.89 -0.05 13.62
C LEU A 5 -15.32 -1.51 13.49
N ASP A 6 -16.15 -1.82 12.49
CA ASP A 6 -16.42 -3.20 12.12
C ASP A 6 -15.20 -3.80 11.41
N ILE A 7 -14.46 -4.67 12.11
CA ILE A 7 -13.24 -5.31 11.59
C ILE A 7 -13.49 -6.13 10.32
N PHE A 8 -14.71 -6.64 10.11
CA PHE A 8 -15.06 -7.40 8.90
C PHE A 8 -15.33 -6.51 7.69
N GLN A 9 -15.41 -5.18 7.88
CA GLN A 9 -15.52 -4.20 6.80
C GLN A 9 -14.19 -3.54 6.43
N THR A 10 -13.10 -3.89 7.12
CA THR A 10 -11.75 -3.41 6.84
C THR A 10 -11.25 -3.84 5.47
N VAL A 11 -10.25 -3.13 4.95
CA VAL A 11 -9.62 -3.46 3.66
C VAL A 11 -9.02 -4.87 3.69
N VAL A 12 -8.38 -5.24 4.80
CA VAL A 12 -7.79 -6.58 4.97
C VAL A 12 -8.86 -7.66 4.95
N ALA A 13 -9.95 -7.50 5.71
CA ALA A 13 -11.03 -8.48 5.74
C ALA A 13 -11.64 -8.68 4.35
N LYS A 14 -11.96 -7.58 3.66
CA LYS A 14 -12.52 -7.61 2.30
C LYS A 14 -11.58 -8.25 1.30
N ALA A 15 -10.31 -7.85 1.29
CA ALA A 15 -9.32 -8.40 0.37
C ALA A 15 -9.06 -9.88 0.63
N ALA A 16 -9.05 -10.32 1.89
CA ALA A 16 -8.84 -11.72 2.26
C ALA A 16 -10.11 -12.59 2.17
N GLY A 17 -11.29 -12.01 1.91
CA GLY A 17 -12.56 -12.74 1.88
C GLY A 17 -13.09 -13.15 3.25
N ILE A 18 -12.60 -12.55 4.33
CA ILE A 18 -13.00 -12.89 5.70
C ILE A 18 -14.37 -12.30 6.01
N SER A 19 -15.28 -13.16 6.48
CA SER A 19 -16.65 -12.79 6.82
C SER A 19 -17.00 -13.19 8.26
N PRO A 20 -17.97 -12.52 8.92
CA PRO A 20 -18.32 -12.82 10.32
C PRO A 20 -18.95 -14.22 10.51
N GLY A 21 -19.41 -14.87 9.44
CA GLY A 21 -19.91 -16.25 9.46
C GLY A 21 -18.92 -17.28 8.91
N GLY A 22 -17.72 -16.86 8.51
CA GLY A 22 -16.72 -17.73 7.92
C GLY A 22 -15.94 -18.55 8.96
N PRO A 23 -15.24 -19.61 8.51
CA PRO A 23 -14.46 -20.50 9.38
C PRO A 23 -13.37 -19.76 10.18
N LEU A 24 -12.77 -18.69 9.62
CA LEU A 24 -11.79 -17.88 10.34
C LEU A 24 -12.36 -16.74 11.19
N ALA A 25 -13.68 -16.57 11.29
CA ALA A 25 -14.29 -15.42 11.98
C ALA A 25 -13.82 -15.27 13.43
N ALA A 26 -13.74 -16.37 14.19
CA ALA A 26 -13.29 -16.36 15.58
C ALA A 26 -11.79 -16.02 15.71
N VAL A 27 -10.95 -16.56 14.80
CA VAL A 27 -9.51 -16.28 14.76
C VAL A 27 -9.27 -14.79 14.44
N PHE A 28 -9.98 -14.27 13.44
CA PHE A 28 -9.91 -12.88 13.02
C PHE A 28 -10.37 -11.93 14.14
N ALA A 29 -11.49 -12.26 14.81
CA ALA A 29 -11.99 -11.50 15.96
C ALA A 29 -11.02 -11.51 17.15
N GLY A 30 -10.28 -12.60 17.35
CA GLY A 30 -9.23 -12.72 18.37
C GLY A 30 -7.98 -11.84 18.12
N ARG A 31 -7.93 -11.12 16.99
CA ARG A 31 -6.88 -10.16 16.62
C ARG A 31 -7.45 -8.78 16.25
N ARG A 32 -8.62 -8.45 16.80
CA ARG A 32 -9.34 -7.19 16.55
C ARG A 32 -8.45 -5.96 16.65
N ASP A 33 -7.68 -5.83 17.72
CA ASP A 33 -6.77 -4.71 17.97
C ASP A 33 -5.77 -4.49 16.81
N ILE A 34 -5.20 -5.59 16.29
CA ILE A 34 -4.28 -5.55 15.14
C ILE A 34 -5.03 -5.17 13.86
N MET A 35 -6.24 -5.69 13.64
CA MET A 35 -7.03 -5.35 12.44
C MET A 35 -7.47 -3.89 12.44
N GLU A 36 -7.88 -3.36 13.60
CA GLU A 36 -8.19 -1.94 13.77
C GLU A 36 -6.95 -1.06 13.54
N LEU A 37 -5.81 -1.42 14.13
CA LEU A 37 -4.56 -0.67 13.93
C LEU A 37 -4.10 -0.72 12.47
N THR A 38 -4.31 -1.85 11.79
CA THR A 38 -4.01 -2.00 10.36
C THR A 38 -4.88 -1.08 9.50
N GLU A 39 -6.18 -1.01 9.78
CA GLU A 39 -7.10 -0.10 9.07
C GLU A 39 -6.76 1.37 9.34
N ARG A 40 -6.42 1.73 10.58
CA ARG A 40 -5.94 3.07 10.91
C ARG A 40 -4.63 3.40 10.19
N SER A 41 -3.71 2.43 10.11
CA SER A 41 -2.43 2.58 9.39
C SER A 41 -2.62 2.71 7.88
N HIS A 42 -3.61 2.00 7.30
CA HIS A 42 -4.05 2.21 5.92
C HIS A 42 -4.47 3.66 5.71
N ASN A 43 -5.40 4.16 6.53
CA ASN A 43 -5.90 5.53 6.40
C ASN A 43 -4.80 6.57 6.60
N ALA A 44 -3.90 6.38 7.56
CA ALA A 44 -2.78 7.29 7.80
C ALA A 44 -1.75 7.28 6.65
N SER A 45 -1.50 6.12 6.04
CA SER A 45 -0.55 5.98 4.92
C SER A 45 -1.07 6.63 3.62
N LEU A 46 -2.37 6.47 3.36
CA LEU A 46 -3.01 6.90 2.11
C LEU A 46 -3.57 8.33 2.20
N LYS A 47 -4.16 8.70 3.33
CA LYS A 47 -4.84 10.00 3.56
C LYS A 47 -4.29 10.73 4.79
N PRO A 48 -2.97 10.98 4.89
CA PRO A 48 -2.42 11.76 5.99
C PRO A 48 -2.94 13.21 5.95
N ASN A 49 -3.13 13.82 7.13
CA ASN A 49 -3.52 15.22 7.27
C ASN A 49 -2.53 16.19 6.62
N ASN A 50 -1.24 15.83 6.61
CA ASN A 50 -0.18 16.56 5.92
C ASN A 50 0.47 15.65 4.86
N PRO A 51 0.00 15.71 3.60
CA PRO A 51 0.48 14.82 2.53
C PRO A 51 1.96 15.02 2.17
N GLY A 52 2.52 16.21 2.44
CA GLY A 52 3.86 16.57 1.96
C GLY A 52 3.92 16.62 0.44
N GLY A 53 5.05 16.23 -0.14
CA GLY A 53 5.25 16.17 -1.59
C GLY A 53 4.65 14.94 -2.26
N LEU A 54 3.82 14.15 -1.57
CA LEU A 54 3.10 12.99 -2.12
C LEU A 54 1.61 13.18 -1.85
N SER A 55 0.86 13.56 -2.88
CA SER A 55 -0.59 13.73 -2.83
C SER A 55 -1.30 12.42 -2.45
N HIS A 56 -2.55 12.52 -2.00
CA HIS A 56 -3.36 11.33 -1.69
C HIS A 56 -3.57 10.43 -2.91
N SER A 57 -3.74 11.03 -4.09
CA SER A 57 -3.90 10.26 -5.33
C SER A 57 -2.60 9.60 -5.79
N GLU A 58 -1.44 10.28 -5.70
CA GLU A 58 -0.14 9.64 -5.96
C GLU A 58 0.08 8.44 -5.03
N ARG A 59 -0.28 8.57 -3.74
CA ARG A 59 -0.18 7.46 -2.78
C ARG A 59 -1.08 6.28 -3.17
N ALA A 60 -2.32 6.55 -3.56
CA ALA A 60 -3.23 5.52 -4.04
C ALA A 60 -2.70 4.83 -5.31
N ALA A 61 -2.17 5.60 -6.26
CA ALA A 61 -1.61 5.08 -7.49
C ALA A 61 -0.37 4.20 -7.27
N LEU A 62 0.55 4.65 -6.41
CA LEU A 62 1.72 3.87 -6.02
C LEU A 62 1.31 2.60 -5.24
N ALA A 63 0.34 2.68 -4.34
CA ALA A 63 -0.19 1.52 -3.63
C ALA A 63 -0.82 0.50 -4.59
N CYS A 64 -1.56 0.98 -5.60
CA CYS A 64 -2.08 0.14 -6.68
C CYS A 64 -0.95 -0.54 -7.46
N ARG A 65 0.09 0.22 -7.85
CA ARG A 65 1.28 -0.32 -8.53
C ARG A 65 1.94 -1.43 -7.71
N ILE A 66 2.16 -1.21 -6.41
CA ILE A 66 2.75 -2.19 -5.49
C ILE A 66 1.88 -3.46 -5.42
N ALA A 67 0.55 -3.32 -5.31
CA ALA A 67 -0.37 -4.44 -5.32
C ALA A 67 -0.31 -5.23 -6.64
N LYS A 68 -0.26 -4.54 -7.79
CA LYS A 68 -0.09 -5.17 -9.11
C LYS A 68 1.22 -5.93 -9.24
N LEU A 69 2.34 -5.34 -8.80
CA LEU A 69 3.67 -5.97 -8.80
C LEU A 69 3.72 -7.24 -7.93
N ASN A 70 2.85 -7.34 -6.93
CA ASN A 70 2.74 -8.52 -6.05
C ASN A 70 1.61 -9.48 -6.46
N ASN A 71 0.96 -9.28 -7.61
CA ASN A 71 -0.17 -10.07 -8.07
C ASN A 71 -1.37 -10.11 -7.08
N GLU A 72 -1.67 -8.97 -6.45
CA GLU A 72 -2.79 -8.82 -5.50
C GLU A 72 -3.97 -8.03 -6.10
N PRO A 73 -4.86 -8.69 -6.87
CA PRO A 73 -5.91 -7.99 -7.63
C PRO A 73 -6.96 -7.30 -6.77
N GLU A 74 -7.32 -7.87 -5.62
CA GLU A 74 -8.33 -7.27 -4.73
C GLU A 74 -7.82 -5.98 -4.08
N LEU A 75 -6.55 -5.95 -3.67
CA LEU A 75 -5.92 -4.73 -3.17
C LEU A 75 -5.68 -3.72 -4.29
N ALA A 76 -5.28 -4.17 -5.49
CA ALA A 76 -5.12 -3.28 -6.64
C ALA A 76 -6.43 -2.55 -6.97
N ARG A 77 -7.57 -3.27 -7.02
CA ARG A 77 -8.90 -2.68 -7.25
C ARG A 77 -9.31 -1.71 -6.15
N HIS A 78 -9.03 -2.06 -4.88
CA HIS A 78 -9.27 -1.16 -3.75
C HIS A 78 -8.51 0.15 -3.91
N TYR A 79 -7.20 0.09 -4.21
CA TYR A 79 -6.38 1.29 -4.38
C TYR A 79 -6.76 2.09 -5.63
N GLU A 80 -7.15 1.45 -6.73
CA GLU A 80 -7.71 2.13 -7.91
C GLU A 80 -8.94 2.96 -7.56
N GLY A 81 -9.83 2.43 -6.72
CA GLY A 81 -11.01 3.15 -6.24
C GLY A 81 -10.71 4.38 -5.35
N LEU A 82 -9.46 4.55 -4.90
CA LEU A 82 -9.02 5.70 -4.11
C LEU A 82 -8.32 6.78 -4.95
N MET A 83 -8.05 6.51 -6.23
CA MET A 83 -7.35 7.42 -7.13
C MET A 83 -8.29 8.48 -7.71
N ASP A 84 -7.72 9.62 -8.08
CA ASP A 84 -8.33 10.54 -9.04
C ASP A 84 -7.87 10.25 -10.48
N GLY A 85 -8.55 10.84 -11.47
CA GLY A 85 -8.31 10.56 -12.89
C GLY A 85 -6.89 10.89 -13.39
N GLU A 86 -6.17 11.82 -12.74
CA GLU A 86 -4.90 12.36 -13.25
C GLU A 86 -3.71 11.41 -13.02
N ASN A 87 -3.76 10.56 -12.00
CA ASN A 87 -2.60 9.76 -11.55
C ASN A 87 -2.64 8.29 -12.00
N HIS A 88 -3.54 7.92 -12.91
CA HIS A 88 -3.70 6.54 -13.39
C HIS A 88 -2.42 5.98 -14.03
N GLY A 89 -1.59 6.82 -14.64
CA GLY A 89 -0.31 6.40 -15.22
C GLY A 89 0.68 5.82 -14.20
N LEU A 90 0.66 6.28 -12.94
CA LEU A 90 1.57 5.77 -11.91
C LEU A 90 1.24 4.33 -11.49
N ALA A 91 -0.03 3.93 -11.61
CA ALA A 91 -0.50 2.58 -11.32
C ALA A 91 -0.17 1.57 -12.44
N ASP A 92 0.19 2.03 -13.64
CA ASP A 92 0.62 1.17 -14.75
C ASP A 92 2.07 0.72 -14.54
N THR A 93 2.28 -0.56 -14.26
CA THR A 93 3.61 -1.15 -14.04
C THR A 93 4.54 -1.04 -15.26
N GLY A 94 4.01 -0.80 -16.46
CA GLY A 94 4.80 -0.54 -17.67
C GLY A 94 5.25 0.91 -17.82
N PHE A 95 4.65 1.85 -17.10
CA PHE A 95 5.06 3.26 -17.12
C PHE A 95 6.30 3.47 -16.25
N ASP A 96 7.32 4.12 -16.81
CA ASP A 96 8.59 4.39 -16.15
C ASP A 96 8.74 5.83 -15.63
N GLY A 97 7.74 6.70 -15.86
CA GLY A 97 7.80 8.13 -15.51
C GLY A 97 7.99 9.07 -16.71
N GLY A 98 8.22 8.54 -17.93
CA GLY A 98 8.22 9.35 -19.16
C GLY A 98 9.33 10.39 -19.20
N SER A 99 9.02 11.67 -19.44
CA SER A 99 10.02 12.75 -19.45
C SER A 99 10.28 13.36 -18.06
N ASP A 100 9.51 12.98 -17.04
CA ASP A 100 9.62 13.53 -15.69
C ASP A 100 10.66 12.77 -14.86
N ALA A 101 11.77 13.46 -14.54
CA ALA A 101 12.87 12.88 -13.77
C ALA A 101 12.47 12.49 -12.33
N ARG A 102 11.55 13.25 -11.71
CA ARG A 102 11.06 12.97 -10.36
C ARG A 102 10.20 11.72 -10.37
N LEU A 103 9.27 11.61 -11.32
CA LEU A 103 8.43 10.41 -11.45
C LEU A 103 9.28 9.17 -11.74
N LYS A 104 10.27 9.28 -12.62
CA LYS A 104 11.24 8.20 -12.88
C LYS A 104 11.93 7.68 -11.62
N ALA A 105 12.48 8.59 -10.82
CA ALA A 105 13.18 8.21 -9.60
C ALA A 105 12.22 7.57 -8.57
N MET A 106 11.01 8.14 -8.42
CA MET A 106 9.98 7.64 -7.52
C MET A 106 9.50 6.24 -7.90
N LEU A 107 9.21 5.99 -9.18
CA LEU A 107 8.76 4.68 -9.68
C LEU A 107 9.87 3.64 -9.59
N ARG A 108 11.11 4.00 -9.97
CA ARG A 108 12.28 3.11 -9.78
C ARG A 108 12.44 2.69 -8.32
N HIS A 109 12.38 3.64 -7.38
CA HIS A 109 12.52 3.34 -5.95
C HIS A 109 11.36 2.48 -5.44
N THR A 110 10.14 2.79 -5.87
CA THR A 110 8.93 2.00 -5.53
C THR A 110 9.08 0.56 -5.98
N ASP A 111 9.48 0.34 -7.22
CA ASP A 111 9.62 -1.00 -7.81
C ASP A 111 10.77 -1.77 -7.18
N LEU A 112 11.92 -1.12 -6.98
CA LEU A 112 13.10 -1.71 -6.35
C LEU A 112 12.77 -2.22 -4.94
N VAL A 113 12.21 -1.35 -4.10
CA VAL A 113 11.91 -1.72 -2.69
C VAL A 113 10.75 -2.73 -2.61
N THR A 114 9.86 -2.74 -3.60
CA THR A 114 8.76 -3.71 -3.67
C THR A 114 9.24 -5.10 -4.08
N LEU A 115 10.04 -5.19 -5.15
CA LEU A 115 10.40 -6.45 -5.80
C LEU A 115 11.70 -7.06 -5.25
N ASP A 116 12.67 -6.21 -4.90
CA ASP A 116 14.00 -6.65 -4.46
C ASP A 116 14.57 -5.74 -3.35
N PRO A 117 13.88 -5.60 -2.20
CA PRO A 117 14.30 -4.68 -1.14
C PRO A 117 15.71 -4.94 -0.60
N LYS A 118 16.25 -6.17 -0.76
CA LYS A 118 17.61 -6.53 -0.33
C LYS A 118 18.71 -5.90 -1.20
N SER A 119 18.40 -5.49 -2.43
CA SER A 119 19.36 -4.83 -3.32
C SER A 119 19.31 -3.31 -3.24
N ALA A 120 18.38 -2.73 -2.48
CA ALA A 120 18.34 -1.31 -2.21
C ALA A 120 19.60 -0.85 -1.48
N VAL A 121 20.26 0.17 -2.02
CA VAL A 121 21.51 0.74 -1.48
C VAL A 121 21.39 2.25 -1.28
N ALA A 122 22.37 2.85 -0.60
CA ALA A 122 22.39 4.28 -0.30
C ALA A 122 22.32 5.19 -1.55
N SER A 123 22.81 4.70 -2.71
CA SER A 123 22.72 5.45 -3.97
C SER A 123 21.30 5.55 -4.51
N ASP A 124 20.40 4.61 -4.20
CA ASP A 124 19.00 4.70 -4.63
C ASP A 124 18.27 5.82 -3.88
N VAL A 125 18.52 5.97 -2.58
CA VAL A 125 18.04 7.11 -1.79
C VAL A 125 18.66 8.42 -2.29
N SER A 126 19.94 8.40 -2.64
CA SER A 126 20.64 9.59 -3.17
C SER A 126 20.07 10.02 -4.53
N ALA A 127 19.60 9.09 -5.36
CA ALA A 127 18.96 9.39 -6.63
C ALA A 127 17.63 10.16 -6.45
N LEU A 128 16.84 9.86 -5.42
CA LEU A 128 15.64 10.62 -5.08
C LEU A 128 15.99 12.07 -4.66
N ARG A 129 17.05 12.25 -3.87
CA ARG A 129 17.52 13.60 -3.49
C ARG A 129 18.00 14.40 -4.69
N ALA A 130 18.69 13.75 -5.63
CA ALA A 130 19.22 14.40 -6.83
C ALA A 130 18.12 15.00 -7.72
N VAL A 131 16.88 14.51 -7.65
CA VAL A 131 15.71 15.05 -8.35
C VAL A 131 14.88 16.01 -7.48
N GLY A 132 15.44 16.47 -6.35
CA GLY A 132 14.83 17.47 -5.48
C GLY A 132 13.84 16.94 -4.46
N MET A 133 13.69 15.62 -4.27
CA MET A 133 12.88 15.11 -3.16
C MET A 133 13.59 15.37 -1.83
N ASN A 134 12.86 15.97 -0.89
CA ASN A 134 13.33 16.17 0.47
C ASN A 134 13.26 14.87 1.29
N ASP A 135 14.03 14.80 2.38
CA ASP A 135 14.10 13.62 3.25
C ASP A 135 12.73 13.19 3.81
N PRO A 136 11.86 14.10 4.32
CA PRO A 136 10.51 13.73 4.74
C PRO A 136 9.69 13.01 3.67
N ASP A 137 9.77 13.44 2.40
CA ASP A 137 9.02 12.81 1.31
C ASP A 137 9.60 11.45 0.90
N ILE A 138 10.92 11.29 0.96
CA ILE A 138 11.57 9.97 0.77
C ILE A 138 11.13 8.99 1.86
N VAL A 139 11.05 9.44 3.12
CA VAL A 139 10.56 8.63 4.23
C VAL A 139 9.08 8.28 4.04
N ARG A 140 8.24 9.23 3.65
CA ARG A 140 6.81 8.99 3.35
C ARG A 140 6.61 7.96 2.25
N LEU A 141 7.40 8.04 1.18
CA LEU A 141 7.37 7.06 0.09
C LEU A 141 7.74 5.65 0.62
N SER A 142 8.83 5.57 1.38
CA SER A 142 9.31 4.30 1.94
C SER A 142 8.33 3.69 2.95
N GLN A 143 7.65 4.52 3.75
CA GLN A 143 6.60 4.10 4.68
C GLN A 143 5.38 3.54 3.94
N LEU A 144 4.96 4.19 2.85
CA LEU A 144 3.87 3.69 2.01
C LEU A 144 4.22 2.31 1.46
N ILE A 145 5.41 2.15 0.88
CA ILE A 145 5.88 0.86 0.34
C ILE A 145 5.87 -0.21 1.43
N ALA A 146 6.46 0.09 2.59
CA ALA A 146 6.52 -0.84 3.71
C ALA A 146 5.11 -1.26 4.20
N PHE A 147 4.19 -0.31 4.33
CA PHE A 147 2.82 -0.58 4.74
C PHE A 147 2.08 -1.47 3.74
N VAL A 148 2.13 -1.14 2.44
CA VAL A 148 1.42 -1.92 1.42
C VAL A 148 2.01 -3.33 1.31
N SER A 149 3.34 -3.48 1.35
CA SER A 149 3.98 -4.80 1.39
C SER A 149 3.60 -5.61 2.64
N TYR A 150 3.46 -4.97 3.80
CA TYR A 150 2.93 -5.62 5.01
C TYR A 150 1.49 -6.10 4.79
N GLN A 151 0.61 -5.21 4.31
CA GLN A 151 -0.80 -5.51 4.11
C GLN A 151 -1.00 -6.67 3.14
N ILE A 152 -0.25 -6.70 2.04
CA ILE A 152 -0.25 -7.80 1.06
C ILE A 152 0.05 -9.14 1.75
N ARG A 153 1.10 -9.20 2.58
CA ARG A 153 1.47 -10.45 3.29
C ARG A 153 0.40 -10.88 4.30
N VAL A 154 -0.25 -9.95 4.97
CA VAL A 154 -1.37 -10.26 5.88
C VAL A 154 -2.54 -10.85 5.11
N VAL A 155 -2.93 -10.24 3.99
CA VAL A 155 -4.02 -10.74 3.13
C VAL A 155 -3.70 -12.13 2.59
N ALA A 156 -2.50 -12.33 2.04
CA ALA A 156 -2.07 -13.63 1.54
C ALA A 156 -2.08 -14.70 2.64
N GLY A 157 -1.56 -14.39 3.83
CA GLY A 157 -1.56 -15.31 4.96
C GLY A 157 -2.97 -15.70 5.45
N LEU A 158 -3.89 -14.74 5.48
CA LEU A 158 -5.30 -15.00 5.83
C LEU A 158 -5.98 -15.91 4.81
N ARG A 159 -5.79 -15.66 3.51
CA ARG A 159 -6.35 -16.53 2.45
C ARG A 159 -5.84 -17.97 2.55
N LEU A 160 -4.53 -18.14 2.78
CA LEU A 160 -3.94 -19.47 2.96
C LEU A 160 -4.53 -20.21 4.18
N MET A 161 -4.84 -19.50 5.27
CA MET A 161 -5.50 -20.10 6.42
C MET A 161 -6.97 -20.46 6.13
N GLU A 162 -7.67 -19.66 5.32
CA GLU A 162 -9.07 -19.91 4.95
C GLU A 162 -9.19 -21.13 4.03
N GLU A 163 -8.24 -21.34 3.11
CA GLU A 163 -8.20 -22.50 2.21
C GLU A 163 -8.04 -23.85 2.94
N VAL A 164 -7.50 -23.84 4.16
CA VAL A 164 -7.24 -25.05 4.96
C VAL A 164 -8.15 -25.20 6.18
N ALA A 165 -9.06 -24.25 6.41
CA ALA A 165 -9.99 -24.24 7.55
C ALA A 165 -11.31 -24.97 7.21
#